data_AF-A0A1E4KBH8-F1
#
_entry.id   AF-A0A1E4KBH8-F1
#
_cell.length_a   1.000
_cell.length_b   1.000
_cell.length_c   1.000
_cell.angle_alpha   90.00
_cell.angle_beta   90.00
_cell.angle_gamma   90.00
#
_symmetry.space_group_name_H-M   'P 1'
#
loop_
_entity.id
_entity.type
_entity.pdbx_description
1 polymer ?
#
loop_
_entity_poly.entity_id
_entity_poly.type
_entity_poly.pdbx_seq_one_letter_code
_entity_poly.pdbx_strand_id
1 'polypeptide(L)'
;MSDSAIFTIGMFLLGPAIIVIFSLSAKLALRRRPGPAAKLGCALLVLLGVAAFCGIMVASAGGAIHPPLVERAAPYACDGTVERLSQNYSYKPGQQGVSHTIYCIAPDGTRRDITLRAIGAASIYYGLYAFGGLILLGLLLALFRPRRTDSEIADANALASALRDKMAERLRTDADIMRRPAAPSDAGGGSVEDRLRHLQSLRDGGLISEEEYQAKRAEILGGL
;
A
#
# COMPACT_ATOMS: atom_id res chain seq x y z
N MET A 1 -28.44 9.56 -27.45
CA MET A 1 -27.59 9.59 -26.25
C MET A 1 -27.53 11.02 -25.76
N SER A 2 -27.96 11.29 -24.53
CA SER A 2 -27.98 12.63 -23.95
C SER A 2 -26.56 13.08 -23.59
N ASP A 3 -26.22 14.35 -23.84
CA ASP A 3 -24.92 14.94 -23.48
C ASP A 3 -24.62 14.82 -21.98
N SER A 4 -25.66 14.71 -21.14
CA SER A 4 -25.56 14.41 -19.71
C SER A 4 -24.99 13.02 -19.40
N ALA A 5 -25.17 12.02 -20.27
CA ALA A 5 -24.61 10.68 -20.10
C ALA A 5 -23.12 10.64 -20.45
N ILE A 6 -22.69 11.39 -21.47
CA ILE A 6 -21.29 11.50 -21.86
C ILE A 6 -20.50 12.26 -20.78
N PHE A 7 -21.09 13.32 -20.21
CA PHE A 7 -20.47 14.06 -19.12
C PHE A 7 -20.38 13.23 -17.83
N THR A 8 -21.43 12.49 -17.47
CA THR A 8 -21.40 11.64 -16.26
C THR A 8 -20.45 10.45 -16.40
N ILE A 9 -20.41 9.80 -17.57
CA ILE A 9 -19.48 8.67 -17.84
C ILE A 9 -18.04 9.17 -17.92
N GLY A 10 -17.80 10.32 -18.59
CA GLY A 10 -16.48 10.97 -18.63
C GLY A 10 -16.00 11.38 -17.24
N MET A 11 -16.89 11.93 -16.40
CA MET A 11 -16.60 12.33 -15.02
C MET A 11 -16.32 11.12 -14.11
N PHE A 12 -17.03 10.01 -14.30
CA PHE A 12 -16.81 8.77 -13.54
C PHE A 12 -15.55 8.00 -13.93
N LEU A 13 -15.05 8.16 -15.15
CA LEU A 13 -13.86 7.43 -15.64
C LEU A 13 -12.58 8.27 -15.55
N LEU A 14 -12.64 9.57 -15.81
CA LEU A 14 -11.45 10.45 -15.73
C LEU A 14 -10.99 10.68 -14.29
N GLY A 15 -11.92 10.82 -13.34
CA GLY A 15 -11.59 10.97 -11.92
C GLY A 15 -10.71 9.82 -11.38
N PRO A 16 -11.17 8.56 -11.43
CA PRO A 16 -10.37 7.43 -10.98
C PRO A 16 -9.15 7.20 -11.86
N ALA A 17 -9.18 7.49 -13.17
CA ALA A 17 -7.99 7.39 -14.02
C ALA A 17 -6.88 8.36 -13.58
N ILE A 18 -7.22 9.61 -13.25
CA ILE A 18 -6.26 10.59 -12.71
C ILE A 18 -5.73 10.12 -11.35
N ILE A 19 -6.59 9.62 -10.46
CA ILE A 19 -6.18 9.06 -9.17
C ILE A 19 -5.24 7.85 -9.36
N VAL A 20 -5.51 6.98 -10.33
CA VAL A 20 -4.68 5.82 -10.66
C VAL A 20 -3.33 6.27 -11.25
N ILE A 21 -3.32 7.26 -12.13
CA ILE A 21 -2.08 7.80 -12.73
C ILE A 21 -1.21 8.48 -11.66
N PHE A 22 -1.80 9.29 -10.78
CA PHE A 22 -1.07 9.93 -9.67
C PHE A 22 -0.59 8.91 -8.62
N SER A 23 -1.38 7.88 -8.33
CA SER A 23 -0.95 6.82 -7.40
C SER A 23 0.10 5.87 -8.00
N LEU A 24 0.08 5.62 -9.31
CA LEU A 24 1.12 4.87 -10.02
C LEU A 24 2.43 5.65 -10.10
N SER A 25 2.36 6.95 -10.40
CA SER A 25 3.55 7.82 -10.42
C SER A 25 4.14 8.00 -9.01
N ALA A 26 3.31 8.04 -7.96
CA ALA A 26 3.78 7.97 -6.58
C ALA A 26 4.47 6.64 -6.25
N LYS A 27 3.86 5.50 -6.60
CA LYS A 27 4.48 4.17 -6.42
C LYS A 27 5.81 4.02 -7.17
N LEU A 28 5.92 4.61 -8.36
CA LEU A 28 7.14 4.59 -9.16
C LEU A 28 8.22 5.50 -8.56
N ALA A 29 7.85 6.68 -8.04
CA ALA A 29 8.76 7.58 -7.33
C ALA A 29 9.26 6.98 -5.99
N LEU A 30 8.41 6.24 -5.29
CA LEU A 30 8.76 5.51 -4.06
C LEU A 30 9.67 4.29 -4.30
N ARG A 31 9.88 3.86 -5.55
CA ARG A 31 10.76 2.73 -5.91
C ARG A 31 12.26 3.07 -5.78
N ARG A 32 12.63 4.35 -5.82
CA ARG A 32 13.94 4.85 -5.35
C ARG A 32 13.79 5.22 -3.90
N ARG A 33 14.48 4.58 -2.94
CA ARG A 33 14.37 4.85 -1.48
C ARG A 33 14.45 6.37 -1.19
N PRO A 34 13.33 7.10 -1.08
CA PRO A 34 13.39 8.52 -0.79
C PRO A 34 13.49 8.67 0.72
N GLY A 35 14.23 9.67 1.20
CA GLY A 35 14.20 10.05 2.61
C GLY A 35 12.76 10.33 3.08
N PRO A 36 12.51 10.29 4.41
CA PRO A 36 11.17 10.50 4.97
C PRO A 36 10.54 11.84 4.52
N ALA A 37 11.36 12.89 4.36
CA ALA A 37 10.92 14.19 3.84
C ALA A 37 10.40 14.12 2.38
N ALA A 38 11.04 13.35 1.51
CA ALA A 38 10.62 13.21 0.12
C ALA A 38 9.32 12.40 -0.03
N LYS A 39 9.09 11.42 0.85
CA LYS A 39 7.80 10.70 0.91
C LYS A 39 6.65 11.60 1.34
N LEU A 40 6.90 12.45 2.35
CA LEU A 40 5.90 13.39 2.85
C LEU A 40 5.58 14.47 1.82
N GLY A 41 6.59 15.01 1.13
CA GLY A 41 6.40 15.95 0.02
C GLY A 41 5.62 15.34 -1.15
N CYS A 42 5.93 14.10 -1.54
CA CYS A 42 5.19 13.41 -2.61
C CYS A 42 3.73 13.15 -2.22
N ALA A 43 3.48 12.70 -0.99
CA ALA A 43 2.12 12.52 -0.48
C ALA A 43 1.34 13.85 -0.44
N LEU A 44 1.98 14.95 -0.01
CA LEU A 44 1.37 16.28 0.03
C LEU A 44 1.00 16.79 -1.38
N LEU A 45 1.87 16.56 -2.37
CA LEU A 45 1.59 16.95 -3.77
C LEU A 45 0.42 16.17 -4.36
N VAL A 46 0.36 14.85 -4.12
CA VAL A 46 -0.79 14.03 -4.55
C VAL A 46 -2.06 14.52 -3.85
N LEU A 47 -1.98 14.79 -2.55
CA LEU A 47 -3.11 15.30 -1.78
C LEU A 47 -3.61 16.65 -2.30
N LEU A 48 -2.68 17.56 -2.60
CA LEU A 48 -2.99 18.86 -3.19
C LEU A 48 -3.68 18.70 -4.55
N GLY A 49 -3.19 17.80 -5.40
CA GLY A 49 -3.81 17.50 -6.70
C GLY A 49 -5.24 16.96 -6.56
N VAL A 50 -5.46 16.01 -5.64
CA VAL A 50 -6.80 15.47 -5.35
C VAL A 50 -7.73 16.55 -4.81
N ALA A 51 -7.27 17.36 -3.86
CA ALA A 51 -8.06 18.42 -3.27
C ALA A 51 -8.43 19.51 -4.28
N ALA A 52 -7.48 19.93 -5.13
CA ALA A 52 -7.72 20.88 -6.21
C ALA A 52 -8.75 20.34 -7.21
N PHE A 53 -8.66 19.06 -7.57
CA PHE A 53 -9.64 18.41 -8.43
C PHE A 53 -11.04 18.39 -7.79
N CYS A 54 -11.13 18.02 -6.51
CA CYS A 54 -12.39 18.07 -5.77
C CYS A 54 -12.98 19.49 -5.74
N GLY A 55 -12.15 20.52 -5.51
CA GLY A 55 -12.58 21.91 -5.53
C GLY A 55 -13.18 22.33 -6.87
N ILE A 56 -12.51 22.01 -7.98
CA ILE A 56 -12.99 22.28 -9.34
C ILE A 56 -14.32 21.55 -9.61
N MET A 57 -14.44 20.29 -9.20
CA MET A 57 -15.67 19.51 -9.41
C MET A 57 -16.86 20.07 -8.62
N VAL A 58 -16.63 20.50 -7.38
CA VAL A 58 -17.68 21.15 -6.57
C VAL A 58 -18.07 22.50 -7.17
N ALA A 59 -17.11 23.31 -7.63
CA ALA A 59 -17.40 24.61 -8.21
C ALA A 59 -18.13 24.52 -9.56
N SER A 60 -17.80 23.53 -10.39
CA SER A 60 -18.42 23.32 -11.71
C SER A 60 -19.73 22.52 -11.62
N ALA A 61 -19.66 21.22 -11.36
CA ALA A 61 -20.83 20.35 -11.31
C ALA A 61 -21.75 20.71 -10.13
N GLY A 62 -21.17 21.00 -8.97
CA GLY A 62 -21.94 21.47 -7.81
C GLY A 62 -22.56 22.84 -8.05
N GLY A 63 -21.85 23.77 -8.68
CA GLY A 63 -22.39 25.09 -9.06
C GLY A 63 -23.55 25.02 -10.06
N ALA A 64 -23.54 24.03 -10.96
CA ALA A 64 -24.62 23.81 -11.92
C ALA A 64 -25.89 23.22 -11.24
N ILE A 65 -25.72 22.30 -10.28
CA ILE A 65 -26.84 21.64 -9.58
C ILE A 65 -27.38 22.52 -8.44
N HIS A 66 -26.50 23.18 -7.70
CA HIS A 66 -26.83 24.02 -6.57
C HIS A 66 -26.10 25.37 -6.66
N PRO A 67 -26.66 26.34 -7.43
CA PRO A 67 -26.07 27.66 -7.66
C PRO A 67 -25.64 28.44 -6.40
N PRO A 68 -26.31 28.34 -5.23
CA PRO A 68 -25.87 29.01 -4.00
C PRO A 68 -24.46 28.62 -3.53
N LEU A 69 -23.90 27.49 -3.99
CA LEU A 69 -22.53 27.09 -3.66
C LEU A 69 -21.49 28.09 -4.18
N VAL A 70 -21.71 28.67 -5.35
CA VAL A 70 -20.78 29.62 -5.97
C VAL A 70 -20.94 31.01 -5.36
N GLU A 71 -22.15 31.38 -4.96
CA GLU A 71 -22.42 32.67 -4.29
C GLU A 71 -21.72 32.81 -2.95
N ARG A 72 -21.60 31.72 -2.20
CA ARG A 72 -20.87 31.74 -0.91
C ARG A 72 -19.38 32.07 -1.09
N ALA A 73 -18.81 31.80 -2.27
CA ALA A 73 -17.44 32.16 -2.63
C ALA A 73 -17.33 33.44 -3.48
N ALA A 74 -18.46 33.96 -3.99
CA ALA A 74 -18.50 35.20 -4.75
C ALA A 74 -17.96 36.46 -4.02
N PRO A 75 -18.08 36.63 -2.69
CA PRO A 75 -17.46 37.79 -2.01
C PRO A 75 -15.93 37.80 -2.08
N TYR A 76 -15.27 36.67 -2.38
CA TYR A 76 -13.82 36.65 -2.62
C TYR A 76 -13.44 37.15 -4.02
N ALA A 77 -14.42 37.31 -4.92
CA ALA A 77 -14.23 37.75 -6.30
C ALA A 77 -14.90 39.12 -6.59
N CYS A 78 -15.63 39.68 -5.64
CA CYS A 78 -16.40 40.93 -5.78
C CYS A 78 -16.40 41.70 -4.46
N ASP A 79 -15.97 42.96 -4.50
CA ASP A 79 -16.00 43.88 -3.34
C ASP A 79 -17.37 44.57 -3.17
N GLY A 80 -18.31 44.33 -4.09
CA GLY A 80 -19.64 44.94 -4.12
C GLY A 80 -20.79 43.93 -3.96
N THR A 81 -21.99 44.30 -4.38
CA THR A 81 -23.16 43.41 -4.28
C THR A 81 -23.17 42.40 -5.43
N VAL A 82 -23.34 41.12 -5.09
CA VAL A 82 -23.44 40.03 -6.05
C VAL A 82 -24.89 39.86 -6.48
N GLU A 83 -25.17 39.95 -7.77
CA GLU A 83 -26.50 39.75 -8.34
C GLU A 83 -26.50 38.57 -9.32
N ARG A 84 -27.45 37.66 -9.14
CA ARG A 84 -27.62 36.47 -9.99
C ARG A 84 -28.70 36.73 -11.04
N LEU A 85 -28.35 36.62 -12.31
CA LEU A 85 -29.33 36.64 -13.41
C LEU A 85 -29.54 35.21 -13.92
N SER A 86 -30.76 34.69 -13.76
CA SER A 86 -31.18 33.41 -14.31
C SER A 86 -32.02 33.64 -15.57
N GLN A 87 -31.47 33.29 -16.73
CA GLN A 87 -32.19 33.37 -18.00
C GLN A 87 -32.65 31.98 -18.43
N ASN A 88 -33.96 31.81 -18.60
CA ASN A 88 -34.52 30.59 -19.17
C ASN A 88 -34.45 30.70 -20.70
N TYR A 89 -33.79 29.73 -21.34
CA TYR A 89 -33.74 29.63 -22.80
C TYR A 89 -34.28 28.28 -23.25
N SER A 90 -34.98 28.25 -24.38
CA SER A 90 -35.52 27.02 -24.96
C SER A 90 -34.71 26.65 -26.20
N TYR A 91 -34.02 25.51 -26.16
CA TYR A 91 -33.17 25.07 -27.28
C TYR A 91 -33.99 24.33 -28.36
N LYS A 92 -35.12 23.72 -27.97
CA LYS A 92 -36.11 23.05 -28.85
C LYS A 92 -37.50 23.12 -28.21
N PRO A 93 -38.61 23.03 -28.98
CA PRO A 93 -39.95 22.90 -28.41
C PRO A 93 -40.01 21.71 -27.42
N GLY A 94 -40.33 21.99 -26.16
CA GLY A 94 -40.37 21.00 -25.08
C GLY A 94 -39.06 20.82 -24.28
N GLN A 95 -37.97 21.49 -24.65
CA GLN A 95 -36.68 21.44 -23.92
C GLN A 95 -36.34 22.82 -23.37
N GLN A 96 -36.23 22.95 -22.04
CA GLN A 96 -35.82 24.19 -21.37
C GLN A 96 -34.42 24.05 -20.78
N GLY A 97 -33.60 25.07 -20.97
CA GLY A 97 -32.31 25.27 -20.33
C GLY A 97 -32.34 26.54 -19.48
N VAL A 98 -31.54 26.56 -18.43
CA VAL A 98 -31.37 27.73 -17.57
C VAL A 98 -29.90 28.13 -17.63
N SER A 99 -29.64 29.37 -18.03
CA SER A 99 -28.32 29.98 -17.98
C SER A 99 -28.24 30.87 -16.75
N HIS A 100 -27.21 30.65 -15.92
CA HIS A 100 -26.95 31.45 -14.74
C HIS A 100 -25.70 32.30 -14.99
N THR A 101 -25.85 33.62 -14.92
CA THR A 101 -24.75 34.59 -14.97
C THR A 101 -24.64 35.34 -13.65
N ILE A 102 -23.42 35.46 -13.15
CA ILE A 102 -23.13 36.10 -11.85
C ILE A 102 -22.47 37.45 -12.14
N TYR A 103 -23.13 38.51 -11.71
CA TYR A 103 -22.65 39.88 -11.87
C TYR A 103 -22.21 40.46 -10.53
N CYS A 104 -21.14 41.25 -10.59
CA CYS A 104 -20.70 42.11 -9.50
C CYS A 104 -21.15 43.53 -9.82
N ILE A 105 -21.94 44.13 -8.94
CA ILE A 105 -22.22 45.57 -8.97
C ILE A 105 -21.20 46.21 -8.03
N ALA A 106 -20.20 46.85 -8.63
CA ALA A 106 -19.17 47.54 -7.86
C ALA A 106 -19.76 48.78 -7.14
N PRO A 107 -19.07 49.33 -6.13
CA PRO A 107 -19.56 50.49 -5.36
C PRO A 107 -19.82 51.74 -6.21
N ASP A 108 -19.24 51.79 -7.41
CA ASP A 108 -19.43 52.82 -8.44
C ASP A 108 -20.70 52.60 -9.30
N GLY A 109 -21.46 51.53 -9.04
CA GLY A 109 -22.65 51.14 -9.79
C GLY A 109 -22.35 50.39 -11.10
N THR A 110 -21.09 50.11 -11.43
CA THR A 110 -20.74 49.40 -12.67
C THR A 110 -21.02 47.90 -12.54
N ARG A 111 -21.77 47.34 -13.50
CA ARG A 111 -22.07 45.90 -13.57
C ARG A 111 -20.99 45.18 -14.36
N ARG A 112 -20.29 44.22 -13.74
CA ARG A 112 -19.24 43.41 -14.38
C ARG A 112 -19.56 41.93 -14.27
N ASP A 113 -19.38 41.18 -15.36
CA ASP A 113 -19.48 39.72 -15.33
C ASP A 113 -18.27 39.15 -14.59
N ILE A 114 -18.55 38.40 -13.52
CA ILE A 114 -17.54 37.76 -12.68
C ILE A 114 -17.70 36.25 -12.65
N THR A 115 -18.51 35.66 -13.54
CA THR A 115 -18.88 34.24 -13.48
C THR A 115 -17.64 33.33 -13.44
N LEU A 116 -16.67 33.54 -14.32
CA LEU A 116 -15.41 32.77 -14.31
C LEU A 116 -14.56 33.01 -13.06
N ARG A 117 -14.50 34.25 -12.56
CA ARG A 117 -13.76 34.59 -11.34
C ARG A 117 -14.41 33.99 -10.10
N ALA A 118 -15.73 33.99 -10.03
CA ALA A 118 -16.51 33.38 -8.97
C ALA A 118 -16.34 31.86 -8.96
N ILE A 119 -16.35 31.20 -10.14
CA ILE A 119 -16.07 29.76 -10.26
C ILE A 119 -14.63 29.45 -9.83
N GLY A 120 -13.66 30.28 -10.22
CA GLY A 120 -12.26 30.14 -9.80
C GLY A 120 -12.10 30.29 -8.28
N ALA A 121 -12.71 31.32 -7.70
CA ALA A 121 -12.72 31.56 -6.26
C ALA A 121 -13.40 30.41 -5.50
N ALA A 122 -14.54 29.91 -6.00
CA ALA A 122 -15.21 28.74 -5.46
C ALA A 122 -14.33 27.48 -5.53
N SER A 123 -13.61 27.28 -6.63
CA SER A 123 -12.71 26.13 -6.80
C SER A 123 -11.60 26.13 -5.76
N ILE A 124 -11.00 27.29 -5.51
CA ILE A 124 -9.97 27.48 -4.48
C ILE A 124 -10.58 27.30 -3.09
N TYR A 125 -11.73 27.93 -2.82
CA TYR A 125 -12.42 27.84 -1.54
C TYR A 125 -12.70 26.39 -1.16
N TYR A 126 -13.44 25.65 -2.00
CA TYR A 126 -13.76 24.25 -1.74
C TYR A 126 -12.53 23.33 -1.80
N GLY A 127 -11.54 23.65 -2.63
CA GLY A 127 -10.27 22.94 -2.66
C GLY A 127 -9.51 23.02 -1.34
N LEU A 128 -9.47 24.20 -0.71
CA LEU A 128 -8.85 24.39 0.61
C LEU A 128 -9.59 23.62 1.72
N TYR A 129 -10.92 23.62 1.72
CA TYR A 129 -11.69 22.80 2.66
C TYR A 129 -11.45 21.31 2.47
N ALA A 130 -11.43 20.84 1.22
CA ALA A 130 -11.13 19.44 0.92
C ALA A 130 -9.71 19.06 1.36
N PHE A 131 -8.73 19.92 1.09
CA PHE A 131 -7.34 19.71 1.50
C PHE A 131 -7.20 19.65 3.02
N GLY A 132 -7.74 20.65 3.72
CA GLY A 132 -7.74 20.70 5.19
C GLY A 132 -8.49 19.53 5.81
N GLY A 133 -9.65 19.16 5.25
CA GLY A 133 -10.44 18.01 5.69
C GLY A 133 -9.73 16.68 5.52
N LEU A 134 -9.02 16.48 4.40
CA LEU A 134 -8.23 15.26 4.18
C LEU A 134 -6.98 15.20 5.07
N ILE A 135 -6.32 16.34 5.32
CA ILE A 135 -5.23 16.40 6.30
C ILE A 135 -5.76 16.06 7.69
N LEU A 136 -6.87 16.68 8.11
CA LEU A 136 -7.48 16.43 9.40
C LEU A 136 -7.91 14.96 9.52
N LEU A 137 -8.56 14.40 8.50
CA LEU A 137 -8.92 12.98 8.47
C LEU A 137 -7.68 12.09 8.56
N GLY A 138 -6.59 12.42 7.85
CA GLY A 138 -5.32 11.70 7.94
C GLY A 138 -4.71 11.76 9.35
N LEU A 139 -4.74 12.93 9.99
CA LEU A 139 -4.26 13.11 11.36
C LEU A 139 -5.14 12.38 12.37
N LEU A 140 -6.46 12.43 12.22
CA LEU A 140 -7.40 11.69 13.05
C LEU A 140 -7.19 10.19 12.87
N LEU A 141 -7.05 9.69 11.64
CA LEU A 141 -6.74 8.28 11.38
C LEU A 141 -5.37 7.87 11.92
N ALA A 142 -4.39 8.77 11.96
CA ALA A 142 -3.09 8.52 12.57
C ALA A 142 -3.18 8.50 14.11
N LEU A 143 -3.98 9.39 14.71
CA LEU A 143 -4.19 9.48 16.14
C LEU A 143 -5.06 8.34 16.68
N PHE A 144 -6.11 7.99 15.94
CA PHE A 144 -7.01 6.87 16.23
C PHE A 144 -6.48 5.53 15.71
N ARG A 145 -5.38 5.51 14.95
CA ARG A 145 -4.76 4.26 14.54
C ARG A 145 -4.30 3.54 15.81
N PRO A 146 -4.90 2.38 16.14
CA PRO A 146 -4.46 1.65 17.30
C PRO A 146 -3.00 1.25 17.08
N ARG A 147 -2.13 1.59 18.04
CA ARG A 147 -0.70 1.17 18.12
C ARG A 147 -0.49 -0.33 17.86
N ARG A 148 -1.55 -1.13 17.97
CA ARG A 148 -1.62 -2.56 17.67
C ARG A 148 -1.14 -2.92 16.26
N THR A 149 -1.47 -2.12 15.23
CA THR A 149 -1.06 -2.47 13.86
C THR A 149 0.44 -2.29 13.64
N ASP A 150 1.07 -1.32 14.29
CA ASP A 150 2.52 -1.13 14.17
C ASP A 150 3.29 -2.24 14.90
N SER A 151 2.80 -2.70 16.05
CA SER A 151 3.39 -3.86 16.75
C SER A 151 3.15 -5.16 15.97
N GLU A 152 1.96 -5.39 15.41
CA GLU A 152 1.69 -6.60 14.61
C GLU A 152 2.51 -6.64 13.30
N ILE A 153 2.71 -5.49 12.64
CA ILE A 153 3.57 -5.41 11.45
C ILE A 153 5.04 -5.60 11.85
N ALA A 154 5.47 -5.07 13.00
CA ALA A 154 6.82 -5.29 13.53
C ALA A 154 7.05 -6.77 13.88
N ASP A 155 6.10 -7.42 14.55
CA ASP A 155 6.15 -8.83 14.92
C ASP A 155 6.10 -9.74 13.69
N ALA A 156 5.27 -9.43 12.70
CA ALA A 156 5.21 -10.16 11.43
C ALA A 156 6.53 -10.05 10.65
N ASN A 157 7.15 -8.86 10.62
CA ASN A 157 8.46 -8.67 9.99
C ASN A 157 9.58 -9.38 10.76
N ALA A 158 9.54 -9.36 12.09
CA ALA A 158 10.48 -10.09 12.93
C ALA A 158 10.38 -11.60 12.71
N LEU A 159 9.16 -12.16 12.70
CA LEU A 159 8.91 -13.55 12.40
C LEU A 159 9.38 -13.94 10.99
N ALA A 160 9.08 -13.11 9.98
CA ALA A 160 9.53 -13.35 8.61
C ALA A 160 11.07 -13.34 8.48
N SER A 161 11.75 -12.46 9.24
CA SER A 161 13.22 -12.45 9.30
C SER A 161 13.78 -13.69 9.99
N ALA A 162 13.18 -14.12 11.11
CA ALA A 162 13.59 -15.33 11.83
C ALA A 162 13.38 -16.60 11.00
N LEU A 163 12.31 -16.67 10.20
CA LEU A 163 12.06 -17.76 9.26
C LEU A 163 13.12 -17.80 8.15
N ARG A 164 13.50 -16.64 7.59
CA ARG A 164 14.57 -16.55 6.59
C ARG A 164 15.90 -17.00 7.15
N ASP A 165 16.25 -16.58 8.36
CA ASP A 165 17.51 -16.96 8.99
C ASP A 165 17.56 -18.46 9.25
N LYS A 166 16.49 -19.05 9.79
CA LYS A 166 16.38 -20.52 9.94
C LYS A 166 16.54 -21.26 8.61
N MET A 167 15.96 -20.73 7.52
CA MET A 167 16.07 -21.33 6.20
C MET A 167 17.49 -21.23 5.65
N ALA A 168 18.15 -20.09 5.84
CA ALA A 168 19.55 -19.88 5.45
C ALA A 168 20.51 -20.76 6.27
N GLU A 169 20.23 -20.97 7.55
CA GLU A 169 20.97 -21.86 8.43
C GLU A 169 20.86 -23.31 7.95
N ARG A 170 19.63 -23.79 7.66
CA ARG A 170 19.41 -25.13 7.06
C ARG A 170 20.20 -25.33 5.78
N LEU A 171 20.16 -24.36 4.88
CA LEU A 171 20.91 -24.38 3.62
C LEU A 171 22.43 -24.45 3.85
N ARG A 172 22.95 -23.75 4.86
CA ARG A 172 24.37 -23.83 5.24
C ARG A 172 24.72 -25.21 5.80
N THR A 173 23.88 -25.78 6.66
CA THR A 173 24.11 -27.13 7.21
C THR A 173 24.13 -28.18 6.11
N ASP A 174 23.18 -28.14 5.18
CA ASP A 174 23.13 -29.07 4.05
C ASP A 174 24.37 -28.91 3.14
N ALA A 175 24.80 -27.68 2.90
CA ALA A 175 26.03 -27.41 2.16
C ALA A 175 27.29 -27.94 2.88
N ASP A 176 27.34 -27.86 4.22
CA ASP A 176 28.45 -28.35 5.02
C ASP A 176 28.49 -29.89 5.05
N ILE A 177 27.32 -30.56 5.09
CA ILE A 177 27.22 -32.02 4.97
C ILE A 177 27.79 -32.49 3.61
N MET A 178 27.47 -31.78 2.53
CA MET A 178 28.00 -32.09 1.19
C MET A 178 29.49 -31.75 1.04
N ARG A 179 29.99 -30.76 1.79
CA ARG A 179 31.38 -30.32 1.74
C ARG A 179 32.28 -31.13 2.67
N ARG A 180 31.72 -31.78 3.69
CA ARG A 180 32.47 -32.65 4.59
C ARG A 180 33.06 -33.78 3.74
N PRO A 181 34.40 -33.86 3.60
CA PRO A 181 34.98 -35.05 3.00
C PRO A 181 34.50 -36.22 3.84
N ALA A 182 34.05 -37.29 3.19
CA ALA A 182 33.67 -38.51 3.88
C ALA A 182 34.81 -38.87 4.83
N ALA A 183 34.61 -38.57 6.12
CA ALA A 183 35.44 -39.16 7.15
C ALA A 183 35.34 -40.66 6.88
N PRO A 184 36.46 -41.40 6.90
CA PRO A 184 36.42 -42.82 6.62
C PRO A 184 35.30 -43.38 7.47
N SER A 185 34.26 -43.90 6.80
CA SER A 185 33.27 -44.69 7.47
C SER A 185 34.10 -45.76 8.16
N ASP A 186 34.19 -45.73 9.48
CA ASP A 186 34.65 -46.88 10.22
C ASP A 186 33.76 -48.01 9.76
N ALA A 187 34.32 -48.77 8.84
CA ALA A 187 33.73 -49.93 8.26
C ALA A 187 33.32 -50.82 9.44
N GLY A 188 32.14 -51.42 9.33
CA GLY A 188 31.76 -52.56 10.15
C GLY A 188 32.74 -53.72 9.91
N GLY A 189 33.93 -53.58 10.47
CA GLY A 189 35.14 -54.31 10.13
C GLY A 189 36.29 -53.87 11.03
N GLY A 190 36.04 -53.77 12.34
CA GLY A 190 37.13 -53.97 13.29
C GLY A 190 37.82 -55.29 12.94
N SER A 191 39.15 -55.34 13.07
CA SER A 191 39.90 -56.52 12.64
C SER A 191 39.36 -57.77 13.34
N VAL A 192 39.62 -58.94 12.78
CA VAL A 192 39.17 -60.22 13.37
C VAL A 192 39.55 -60.28 14.85
N GLU A 193 40.71 -59.73 15.23
CA GLU A 193 41.18 -59.59 16.60
C GLU A 193 40.29 -58.70 17.47
N ASP A 194 39.78 -57.58 16.98
CA ASP A 194 38.89 -56.70 17.75
C ASP A 194 37.52 -57.36 17.97
N ARG A 195 37.02 -58.10 16.99
CA ARG A 195 35.77 -58.89 17.11
C ARG A 195 35.94 -60.03 18.13
N LEU A 196 37.10 -60.70 18.13
CA LEU A 196 37.43 -61.74 19.11
C LEU A 196 37.59 -61.17 20.52
N ARG A 197 38.22 -59.99 20.66
CA ARG A 197 38.38 -59.31 21.95
C ARG A 197 37.02 -58.88 22.52
N HIS A 198 36.11 -58.40 21.66
CA HIS A 198 34.76 -58.07 22.09
C HIS A 198 33.98 -59.31 22.55
N LEU A 199 34.02 -60.42 21.81
CA LEU A 199 33.40 -61.67 22.24
C LEU A 199 33.95 -62.17 23.58
N GLN A 200 35.26 -62.04 23.80
CA GLN A 200 35.88 -62.43 25.06
C GLN A 200 35.37 -61.58 26.22
N SER A 201 35.20 -60.27 26.02
CA SER A 201 34.64 -59.38 27.05
C SER A 201 33.20 -59.73 27.42
N LEU A 202 32.39 -60.24 26.47
CA LEU A 202 31.01 -60.65 26.73
C LEU A 202 30.94 -61.93 27.56
N ARG A 203 31.84 -62.89 27.31
CA ARG A 203 31.97 -64.11 28.12
C ARG A 203 32.43 -63.76 29.53
N ASP A 204 33.47 -62.94 29.65
CA ASP A 204 34.03 -62.55 30.94
C ASP A 204 33.01 -61.71 31.77
N GLY A 205 32.09 -61.02 31.09
CA GLY A 205 30.93 -60.37 31.70
C GLY A 205 29.74 -61.29 32.03
N GLY A 206 29.85 -62.59 31.76
CA GLY A 206 28.79 -63.59 32.00
C GLY A 206 27.56 -63.43 31.10
N LEU A 207 27.65 -62.64 30.03
CA LEU A 207 26.54 -62.35 29.11
C LEU A 207 26.31 -63.46 28.09
N ILE A 208 27.30 -64.34 27.89
CA ILE A 208 27.23 -65.49 27.00
C ILE A 208 27.83 -66.72 27.70
N SER A 209 27.31 -67.90 27.36
CA SER A 209 27.85 -69.17 27.87
C SER A 209 29.15 -69.55 27.15
N GLU A 210 29.95 -70.44 27.75
CA GLU A 210 31.18 -70.94 27.12
C GLU A 210 30.88 -71.63 25.78
N GLU A 211 29.73 -72.28 25.67
CA GLU A 211 29.27 -72.98 24.47
C GLU A 211 29.00 -72.00 23.32
N GLU A 212 28.30 -70.89 23.62
CA GLU A 212 28.01 -69.82 22.65
C GLU A 212 29.28 -69.06 22.23
N TYR A 213 30.21 -68.87 23.16
CA TYR A 213 31.51 -68.27 22.88
C TYR A 213 32.30 -69.10 21.86
N GLN A 214 32.40 -70.42 22.06
CA GLN A 214 33.13 -71.29 21.14
C GLN A 214 32.48 -71.35 19.75
N ALA A 215 31.14 -71.38 19.67
CA ALA A 215 30.42 -71.36 18.40
C ALA A 215 30.67 -70.06 17.60
N LYS A 216 30.54 -68.89 18.26
CA LYS A 216 30.76 -67.59 17.61
C LYS A 216 32.22 -67.34 17.25
N ARG A 217 33.16 -67.85 18.06
CA ARG A 217 34.60 -67.80 17.75
C ARG A 217 34.94 -68.63 16.52
N ALA A 218 34.35 -69.83 16.39
CA ALA A 218 34.55 -70.67 15.21
C ALA A 218 33.95 -70.04 13.94
N GLU A 219 32.80 -69.37 14.04
CA GLU A 219 32.19 -68.63 12.93
C GLU A 219 33.08 -67.48 12.45
N ILE A 220 33.67 -66.71 13.37
CA ILE A 220 34.56 -65.59 13.04
C ILE A 220 35.88 -66.06 12.41
N LEU A 221 36.44 -67.19 12.89
CA LEU A 221 37.66 -67.76 12.34
C LEU A 221 37.43 -68.56 11.05
N GLY A 222 36.24 -69.14 10.86
CA GLY A 222 35.86 -69.89 9.66
C GLY A 222 35.38 -69.00 8.51
N GLY A 223 35.11 -67.72 8.76
CA GLY A 223 34.80 -66.71 7.74
C GLY A 223 36.03 -66.05 7.11
N LEU A 224 37.22 -66.63 7.27
CA LEU A 224 38.49 -66.23 6.64
C LEU A 224 38.74 -67.01 5.35
#